data_AF-A0A848D4I4-F1
#
_entry.id   AF-A0A848D4I4-F1
#
_cell.length_a   1.000
_cell.length_b   1.000
_cell.length_c   1.000
_cell.angle_alpha   90.00
_cell.angle_beta   90.00
_cell.angle_gamma   90.00
#
_symmetry.space_group_name_H-M   'P 1'
#
loop_
_entity.id
_entity.type
_entity.pdbx_description
1 polymer ?
#
loop_
_entity_poly.entity_id
_entity_poly.type
_entity_poly.pdbx_seq_one_letter_code
_entity_poly.pdbx_strand_id
1 'polypeptide(L)' 'MKTRMITAIDMEAVTTGLRFKTVERLKVIGRKGEGCDGTIRHLIDVTDYETFMLEQYKIVDEEDGWIPLDDLLEI' A
#
# COMPACT_ATOMS: atom_id res chain seq x y z
N MET A 1 -29.50 8.64 25.07
CA MET A 1 -28.35 8.61 24.12
C MET A 1 -27.94 7.16 23.95
N LYS A 2 -27.93 6.64 22.72
CA LYS A 2 -27.57 5.23 22.41
C LYS A 2 -26.10 5.21 22.06
N THR A 3 -25.24 4.75 22.97
CA THR A 3 -23.82 4.53 22.71
C THR A 3 -23.69 3.45 21.65
N ARG A 4 -23.18 3.79 20.46
CA ARG A 4 -22.84 2.81 19.44
C ARG A 4 -21.55 2.14 19.90
N MET A 5 -21.65 0.87 20.30
CA MET A 5 -20.47 0.00 20.40
C MET A 5 -19.91 -0.14 18.98
N ILE A 6 -18.65 0.24 18.79
CA ILE A 6 -17.90 -0.16 17.60
C ILE A 6 -17.69 -1.66 17.77
N THR A 7 -18.47 -2.46 17.03
CA THR A 7 -18.27 -3.91 16.93
C THR A 7 -16.83 -4.15 16.51
N ALA A 8 -16.10 -4.92 17.31
CA ALA A 8 -14.80 -5.44 16.93
C ALA A 8 -14.95 -6.10 15.55
N ILE A 9 -14.21 -5.60 14.57
CA ILE A 9 -14.08 -6.25 13.27
C ILE A 9 -13.39 -7.57 13.58
N ASP A 10 -14.09 -8.69 13.43
CA ASP A 10 -13.46 -10.01 13.50
C ASP A 10 -12.33 -10.05 12.45
N MET A 11 -11.09 -10.10 12.92
CA MET A 11 -9.93 -10.19 12.03
C MET A 11 -9.82 -11.63 11.56
N GLU A 12 -10.39 -11.93 10.40
CA GLU A 12 -10.27 -13.24 9.77
C GLU A 12 -8.80 -13.51 9.43
N ALA A 13 -8.17 -14.41 10.18
CA ALA A 13 -6.79 -14.82 9.95
C ALA A 13 -6.76 -15.96 8.92
N VAL A 14 -6.12 -15.71 7.78
CA VAL A 14 -5.86 -16.73 6.76
C VAL A 14 -4.48 -17.35 7.02
N THR A 15 -4.42 -18.69 7.08
CA THR A 15 -3.14 -19.40 7.17
C THR A 15 -2.68 -19.82 5.78
N THR A 16 -1.45 -19.47 5.42
CA THR A 16 -0.86 -19.86 4.13
C THR A 16 0.49 -20.54 4.35
N GLY A 17 0.72 -21.64 3.63
CA GLY A 17 2.00 -22.35 3.67
C GLY A 17 3.09 -21.58 2.94
N LEU A 18 4.18 -21.26 3.64
CA LEU A 18 5.37 -20.65 3.05
C LEU A 18 6.54 -21.63 3.12
N ARG A 19 7.43 -21.56 2.12
CA ARG A 19 8.70 -22.30 2.18
C ARG A 19 9.56 -21.73 3.31
N PHE A 20 10.32 -22.59 3.98
CA PHE A 20 11.23 -22.21 5.07
C PHE A 20 12.15 -21.04 4.68
N LYS A 21 12.79 -21.10 3.50
CA LYS A 21 13.65 -20.01 2.99
C LYS A 21 12.91 -18.68 2.84
N THR A 22 11.63 -18.70 2.50
CA THR A 22 10.80 -17.48 2.41
C THR A 22 10.57 -16.88 3.79
N VAL A 23 10.24 -17.71 4.79
CA VAL A 23 10.07 -17.28 6.18
C VAL A 23 11.36 -16.67 6.72
N GLU A 24 12.51 -17.29 6.47
CA GLU A 24 13.81 -16.75 6.89
C GLU A 24 14.11 -15.39 6.24
N ARG A 25 13.78 -15.21 4.96
CA ARG A 25 13.93 -13.91 4.30
C ARG A 25 13.01 -12.85 4.90
N LEU A 26 11.75 -13.19 5.20
CA LEU A 26 10.82 -12.25 5.84
C LEU A 26 11.34 -11.78 7.20
N LYS A 27 11.94 -12.67 8.01
CA LYS A 27 12.55 -12.28 9.30
C LYS A 27 13.74 -11.32 9.16
N VAL A 28 14.49 -11.42 8.05
CA VAL A 28 15.64 -10.53 7.78
C VAL A 28 15.17 -9.15 7.30
N ILE A 29 14.10 -9.11 6.51
CA ILE A 29 13.55 -7.87 5.93
C ILE A 29 12.72 -7.11 6.97
N GLY A 30 12.00 -7.85 7.82
CA GLY A 30 11.15 -7.28 8.86
C GLY A 30 11.91 -6.55 9.95
N ARG A 31 11.20 -5.69 10.67
CA ARG A 31 11.76 -4.95 11.82
C ARG A 31 11.91 -5.88 13.03
N LYS A 32 12.79 -5.53 13.97
CA LYS A 32 12.97 -6.30 15.20
C LYS A 32 11.64 -6.42 15.98
N GLY A 33 11.18 -7.65 16.19
CA GLY A 33 9.92 -7.94 16.88
C GLY A 33 8.69 -7.98 15.97
N GLU A 34 8.86 -7.74 14.67
CA GLU A 34 7.79 -7.85 13.68
C GLU A 34 7.58 -9.33 13.29
N GLY A 35 6.31 -9.74 13.22
CA GLY A 35 5.93 -11.06 12.70
C GLY A 35 5.85 -11.06 11.17
N CYS A 36 5.80 -12.25 10.56
CA CYS A 36 5.73 -12.40 9.10
C CYS A 36 4.55 -11.64 8.48
N ASP A 37 3.39 -11.63 9.13
CA ASP A 37 2.20 -10.87 8.69
C ASP A 37 2.47 -9.34 8.62
N GLY A 38 3.15 -8.80 9.63
CA GLY A 38 3.54 -7.38 9.65
C GLY A 38 4.49 -7.03 8.51
N THR A 39 5.52 -7.86 8.31
CA THR A 39 6.47 -7.69 7.21
C THR A 39 5.79 -7.78 5.84
N ILE A 40 4.84 -8.71 5.67
CA ILE A 40 4.08 -8.85 4.41
C ILE A 40 3.23 -7.60 4.15
N ARG A 41 2.49 -7.09 5.14
CA ARG A 41 1.72 -5.84 4.99
C ARG A 41 2.62 -4.69 4.59
N HIS A 42 3.76 -4.53 5.27
CA HIS A 42 4.68 -3.45 4.94
C HIS A 42 5.20 -3.53 3.50
N LEU A 43 5.53 -4.75 3.03
CA LEU A 43 5.96 -4.96 1.65
C LEU A 43 4.85 -4.67 0.64
N ILE A 44 3.60 -5.00 0.96
CA ILE A 44 2.43 -4.66 0.13
C ILE A 44 2.29 -3.13 0.05
N ASP A 45 2.30 -2.44 1.18
CA ASP A 45 2.17 -0.98 1.24
C ASP A 45 3.27 -0.27 0.43
N VAL A 46 4.52 -0.77 0.50
CA VAL A 46 5.64 -0.24 -0.29
C VAL A 46 5.43 -0.48 -1.79
N THR A 47 4.97 -1.68 -2.17
CA THR A 47 4.72 -2.02 -3.59
C THR A 47 3.60 -1.17 -4.17
N ASP A 48 2.53 -0.94 -3.40
CA ASP A 48 1.42 -0.08 -3.80
C ASP A 48 1.88 1.37 -3.96
N TYR A 49 2.73 1.85 -3.05
CA TYR A 49 3.34 3.18 -3.16
C TYR A 49 4.24 3.30 -4.41
N GLU A 50 5.11 2.33 -4.66
CA GLU A 50 5.96 2.32 -5.86
C GLU A 50 5.12 2.32 -7.14
N THR A 51 4.06 1.51 -7.18
CA THR A 51 3.12 1.45 -8.31
C THR A 51 2.41 2.78 -8.51
N PHE A 52 1.89 3.38 -7.43
CA PHE A 52 1.29 4.71 -7.46
C PHE A 52 2.25 5.76 -8.01
N MET A 53 3.49 5.77 -7.53
CA MET A 53 4.51 6.72 -7.99
C MET A 53 4.86 6.54 -9.46
N LEU A 54 4.91 5.31 -9.97
CA LEU A 54 5.12 5.06 -11.40
C LEU A 54 4.02 5.66 -12.27
N GLU A 55 2.75 5.53 -11.85
CA GLU A 55 1.62 6.18 -12.54
C GLU A 55 1.74 7.70 -12.49
N GLN A 56 2.18 8.28 -11.37
CA GLN A 56 2.42 9.72 -11.28
C GLN A 56 3.54 10.19 -12.21
N TYR A 57 4.65 9.46 -12.28
CA TYR A 57 5.74 9.82 -13.20
C TYR A 57 5.32 9.75 -14.66
N LYS A 58 4.47 8.77 -15.03
CA LYS A 58 3.91 8.70 -16.37
C LYS A 58 3.08 9.94 -16.73
N ILE A 59 2.29 10.45 -15.78
CA ILE A 59 1.51 11.69 -15.98
C ILE A 59 2.47 12.86 -16.23
N VAL A 60 3.55 12.97 -15.45
CA VAL A 60 4.60 14.00 -15.62
C VAL A 60 5.33 13.87 -16.96
N ASP A 61 5.62 12.65 -17.43
CA ASP A 61 6.24 12.44 -18.74
C ASP A 61 5.36 12.95 -19.91
N GLU A 62 4.05 13.10 -19.68
CA GLU A 62 3.09 13.64 -20.64
C GLU A 62 2.88 15.17 -20.48
N GLU A 63 3.79 15.88 -19.79
CA GLU A 63 3.74 17.33 -19.50
C GLU A 63 3.58 18.20 -20.74
N ASP A 64 4.16 17.82 -21.88
CA ASP A 64 4.04 18.55 -23.14
C ASP A 64 2.57 18.68 -23.63
N GLY A 65 1.66 17.83 -23.14
CA GLY A 65 0.23 17.88 -23.43
C GLY A 65 -0.61 18.63 -22.40
N TRP A 66 0.00 19.16 -21.35
CA TRP A 66 -0.72 19.83 -20.27
C TRP A 66 -1.16 21.23 -20.71
N ILE A 67 -2.40 21.57 -20.38
CA ILE A 67 -2.95 22.91 -20.60
C ILE A 67 -2.98 23.67 -19.26
N PRO A 68 -2.57 24.95 -19.24
CA PRO A 68 -2.73 25.81 -18.08
C PRO A 68 -4.18 25.84 -17.60
N LEU A 69 -4.38 25.86 -16.28
CA LEU A 69 -5.72 25.87 -15.69
C LEU A 69 -6.51 27.15 -16.03
N ASP A 70 -5.82 28.26 -16.22
CA ASP A 70 -6.45 29.53 -16.61
C ASP A 70 -7.05 29.46 -18.03
N ASP A 71 -6.46 28.66 -18.92
CA ASP A 71 -6.95 28.44 -20.30
C ASP A 71 -8.22 27.57 -20.35
N LEU A 72 -8.57 26.88 -19.25
CA LEU A 72 -9.79 26.07 -19.12
C LEU A 72 -11.02 26.89 -18.71
N LEU A 73 -10.83 28.08 -18.13
CA LEU A 73 -11.92 28.91 -17.59
C LEU A 73 -12.51 29.89 -18.62
N GLU A 74 -11.98 29.94 -19.84
CA GLU A 74 -12.47 30.78 -20.95
C GLU A 74 -13.42 30.04 -21.92
N ILE A 75 -13.86 28.81 -21.58
CA ILE A 75 -14.78 27.97 -22.38
C ILE A 75 -16.18 27.89 -21.74
#